data_AF-D6A098-F1
#
_entry.id   AF-D6A098-F1
#
_cell.length_a   1.000
_cell.length_b   1.000
_cell.length_c   1.000
_cell.angle_alpha   90.00
_cell.angle_beta   90.00
_cell.angle_gamma   90.00
#
_symmetry.space_group_name_H-M   'P 1'
#
loop_
_entity.id
_entity.type
_entity.pdbx_description
1 polymer ?
#
loop_
_entity_poly.entity_id
_entity_poly.type
_entity_poly.pdbx_seq_one_letter_code
_entity_poly.pdbx_strand_id
1 'polypeptide(L)'
;MTTLTKTEGEKAPTGPDSFLSVRDLRVRFSTEDGIVKAVDGLSFDVERGRTLGIVGESGSGKSVTNLTILGLHNPKTSTVEGEILLEGKDLVTASEKEMEKLRGNKVAMIFQDPLTALSPYYTVGRQIAEPFMKHTGASKKEARERAIEMLTKVGIPQPKTRVDDYPHQFSGGMRQRAMIAMALVCDPDLLIADEPTTALDVTVQAQILDLLKDLQQEFGSAIIFITHDLGVISDMADDLLVMYSGRAVERGGVREVLREPRHPYTWGLLSSMPRLGGSTSQPLTPIPGSPPSLLNPPSGCPFHPRCTFTGEVPGDRCSTERPPLGAGRAAACHLTAEQKQTIFIDKIQPRLR
;
A
#
# COMPACT_ATOMS: atom_id res chain seq x y z
N MET A 1 12.02 30.69 19.38
CA MET A 1 13.00 30.48 18.29
C MET A 1 14.10 29.57 18.80
N THR A 2 13.91 28.26 18.67
CA THR A 2 14.96 27.25 18.39
C THR A 2 14.21 25.98 17.98
N THR A 3 13.87 25.89 16.70
CA THR A 3 13.41 24.66 16.06
C THR A 3 14.60 23.71 15.98
N LEU A 4 14.47 22.50 16.56
CA LEU A 4 15.43 21.42 16.35
C LEU A 4 15.14 20.80 14.98
N THR A 5 15.61 21.47 13.93
CA THR A 5 15.66 20.94 12.57
C THR A 5 16.70 19.82 12.54
N LYS A 6 16.30 18.63 12.06
CA LYS A 6 17.19 17.48 11.81
C LYS A 6 18.35 17.97 10.92
N THR A 7 19.59 17.79 11.39
CA THR A 7 20.81 18.25 10.70
C THR A 7 20.92 17.67 9.29
N GLU A 8 21.07 18.55 8.30
CA GLU A 8 21.47 18.21 6.93
C GLU A 8 22.91 17.68 6.93
N GLY A 9 23.14 16.48 6.40
CA GLY A 9 24.49 16.01 6.10
C GLY A 9 24.71 14.50 6.15
N GLU A 10 24.30 13.79 5.09
CA GLU A 10 25.13 12.82 4.37
C GLU A 10 24.36 12.39 3.11
N LYS A 11 24.92 12.69 1.93
CA LYS A 11 24.38 12.17 0.66
C LYS A 11 24.55 10.66 0.67
N ALA A 12 23.43 9.95 0.61
CA ALA A 12 23.38 8.50 0.58
C ALA A 12 24.17 7.92 -0.61
N PRO A 13 24.93 6.82 -0.42
CA PRO A 13 25.62 6.16 -1.51
C PRO A 13 24.62 5.38 -2.36
N THR A 14 24.70 5.65 -3.64
CA THR A 14 23.88 5.10 -4.70
C THR A 14 24.23 3.65 -5.05
N GLY A 15 23.28 2.73 -4.93
CA GLY A 15 22.77 2.09 -6.14
C GLY A 15 21.37 2.70 -6.39
N PRO A 16 21.17 3.59 -7.38
CA PRO A 16 21.12 4.99 -6.99
C PRO A 16 19.91 5.51 -6.23
N ASP A 17 18.70 4.98 -6.46
CA ASP A 17 17.50 5.71 -6.02
C ASP A 17 16.49 4.88 -5.21
N SER A 18 16.67 3.56 -5.04
CA SER A 18 15.70 2.74 -4.28
C SER A 18 15.89 2.87 -2.76
N PHE A 19 14.92 3.47 -2.09
CA PHE A 19 14.88 3.60 -0.62
C PHE A 19 14.44 2.32 0.07
N LEU A 20 13.43 1.64 -0.49
CA LEU A 20 12.99 0.30 -0.10
C LEU A 20 13.08 -0.62 -1.32
N SER A 21 13.65 -1.81 -1.15
CA SER A 21 13.70 -2.86 -2.17
C SER A 21 13.19 -4.17 -1.59
N VAL A 22 12.15 -4.73 -2.20
CA VAL A 22 11.58 -6.05 -1.86
C VAL A 22 11.98 -7.03 -2.96
N ARG A 23 12.59 -8.16 -2.59
CA ARG A 23 13.19 -9.12 -3.55
C ARG A 23 12.76 -10.54 -3.26
N ASP A 24 12.18 -11.19 -4.27
CA ASP A 24 11.59 -12.54 -4.23
C ASP A 24 10.84 -12.86 -2.92
N LEU A 25 10.07 -11.88 -2.40
CA LEU A 25 9.39 -12.03 -1.12
C LEU A 25 8.35 -13.13 -1.21
N ARG A 26 8.44 -14.09 -0.30
CA ARG A 26 7.47 -15.18 -0.14
C ARG A 26 7.02 -15.22 1.31
N VAL A 27 5.72 -15.15 1.51
CA VAL A 27 5.12 -15.20 2.84
C VAL A 27 4.11 -16.34 2.86
N ARG A 28 4.34 -17.30 3.74
CA ARG A 28 3.49 -18.48 3.91
C ARG A 28 2.95 -18.53 5.31
N PHE A 29 1.69 -18.94 5.47
CA PHE A 29 1.08 -19.19 6.78
C PHE A 29 0.73 -20.66 6.93
N SER A 30 1.08 -21.23 8.08
CA SER A 30 0.65 -22.57 8.48
C SER A 30 -0.73 -22.49 9.13
N THR A 31 -1.73 -23.10 8.51
CA THR A 31 -3.09 -23.23 9.03
C THR A 31 -3.45 -24.72 9.18
N GLU A 32 -4.57 -25.01 9.84
CA GLU A 32 -5.06 -26.40 9.98
C GLU A 32 -5.38 -27.04 8.61
N ASP A 33 -5.83 -26.23 7.65
CA ASP A 33 -6.17 -26.66 6.28
C ASP A 33 -4.95 -26.77 5.36
N GLY A 34 -3.74 -26.40 5.82
CA GLY A 34 -2.50 -26.49 5.07
C GLY A 34 -1.69 -25.19 5.02
N ILE A 35 -0.86 -25.03 3.98
CA ILE A 35 0.01 -23.87 3.84
C ILE A 35 -0.61 -22.85 2.89
N VAL A 36 -1.00 -21.70 3.43
CA VAL A 36 -1.48 -20.55 2.66
C VAL A 36 -0.29 -19.80 2.08
N LYS A 37 -0.21 -19.67 0.76
CA LYS A 37 0.82 -18.89 0.06
C LYS A 37 0.32 -17.46 -0.15
N ALA A 38 0.46 -16.62 0.87
CA ALA A 38 -0.10 -15.27 0.87
C ALA A 38 0.66 -14.30 -0.06
N VAL A 39 1.98 -14.46 -0.14
CA VAL A 39 2.85 -13.76 -1.10
C VAL A 39 3.79 -14.79 -1.70
N ASP A 40 4.00 -14.77 -3.01
CA ASP A 40 4.73 -15.83 -3.73
C ASP A 40 5.65 -15.27 -4.81
N GLY A 41 6.79 -14.70 -4.40
CA GLY A 41 7.83 -14.18 -5.28
C GLY A 41 7.56 -12.75 -5.74
N LEU A 42 7.20 -11.88 -4.79
CA LEU A 42 6.93 -10.47 -5.03
C LEU A 42 8.25 -9.68 -5.06
N SER A 43 8.40 -8.79 -6.04
CA SER A 43 9.56 -7.90 -6.10
C SER A 43 9.17 -6.53 -6.62
N PHE A 44 9.61 -5.49 -5.91
CA PHE A 44 9.40 -4.09 -6.27
C PHE A 44 10.37 -3.19 -5.49
N ASP A 45 10.56 -1.99 -6.01
CA ASP A 45 11.36 -0.95 -5.39
C ASP A 45 10.48 0.28 -5.15
N VAL A 46 10.83 1.07 -4.14
CA VAL A 46 10.23 2.38 -3.86
C VAL A 46 11.37 3.37 -3.68
N GLU A 47 11.34 4.44 -4.46
CA GLU A 47 12.35 5.50 -4.43
C GLU A 47 12.01 6.57 -3.37
N ARG A 48 13.02 7.31 -2.90
CA ARG A 48 12.78 8.46 -2.00
C ARG A 48 11.92 9.49 -2.71
N GLY A 49 10.99 10.10 -1.98
CA GLY A 49 10.08 11.11 -2.53
C GLY A 49 9.12 10.58 -3.59
N ARG A 50 8.99 9.27 -3.78
CA ARG A 50 8.06 8.66 -4.74
C ARG A 50 6.99 7.83 -4.03
N THR A 51 5.83 7.78 -4.67
CA THR A 51 4.69 7.01 -4.17
C THR A 51 4.42 5.78 -5.04
N LEU A 52 4.57 4.60 -4.46
CA LEU A 52 4.15 3.34 -5.07
C LEU A 52 2.69 3.04 -4.70
N GLY A 53 1.81 3.06 -5.68
CA GLY A 53 0.46 2.54 -5.56
C GLY A 53 0.45 1.01 -5.65
N ILE A 54 -0.21 0.33 -4.72
CA ILE A 54 -0.44 -1.12 -4.82
C ILE A 54 -1.94 -1.41 -4.81
N VAL A 55 -2.40 -2.07 -5.87
CA VAL A 55 -3.83 -2.34 -6.10
C VAL A 55 -4.09 -3.81 -6.38
N GLY A 56 -5.30 -4.27 -6.11
CA GLY A 56 -5.73 -5.65 -6.34
C GLY A 56 -6.95 -5.99 -5.50
N GLU A 57 -7.66 -7.07 -5.85
CA GLU A 57 -8.81 -7.58 -5.10
C GLU A 57 -8.44 -7.94 -3.66
N SER A 58 -9.42 -8.05 -2.77
CA SER A 58 -9.20 -8.57 -1.42
C SER A 58 -8.53 -9.95 -1.48
N GLY A 59 -7.60 -10.21 -0.56
CA GLY A 59 -6.81 -11.45 -0.55
C GLY A 59 -5.68 -11.53 -1.59
N SER A 60 -5.36 -10.45 -2.31
CA SER A 60 -4.21 -10.42 -3.25
C SER A 60 -2.82 -10.39 -2.60
N GLY A 61 -2.73 -10.22 -1.28
CA GLY A 61 -1.46 -10.22 -0.52
C GLY A 61 -0.94 -8.83 -0.12
N LYS A 62 -1.62 -7.73 -0.47
CA LYS A 62 -1.20 -6.34 -0.20
C LYS A 62 -0.88 -6.08 1.30
N SER A 63 -1.85 -6.30 2.18
CA SER A 63 -1.67 -6.07 3.62
C SER A 63 -0.64 -7.02 4.24
N VAL A 64 -0.54 -8.26 3.74
CA VAL A 64 0.50 -9.21 4.19
C VAL A 64 1.88 -8.70 3.83
N THR A 65 2.09 -8.20 2.62
CA THR A 65 3.35 -7.58 2.20
C THR A 65 3.75 -6.45 3.15
N ASN A 66 2.84 -5.54 3.45
CA ASN A 66 3.08 -4.40 4.35
C ASN A 66 3.45 -4.81 5.78
N LEU A 67 2.65 -5.69 6.36
CA LEU A 67 2.90 -6.20 7.71
C LEU A 67 4.25 -6.91 7.75
N THR A 68 4.63 -7.60 6.67
CA THR A 68 5.93 -8.26 6.57
C THR A 68 7.08 -7.28 6.48
N ILE A 69 6.95 -6.18 5.73
CA ILE A 69 7.95 -5.08 5.68
C ILE A 69 8.22 -4.53 7.09
N LEU A 70 7.16 -4.39 7.89
CA LEU A 70 7.28 -3.92 9.27
C LEU A 70 7.61 -5.03 10.28
N GLY A 71 7.75 -6.29 9.87
CA GLY A 71 7.96 -7.41 10.79
C GLY A 71 6.79 -7.66 11.77
N LEU A 72 5.57 -7.27 11.41
CA LEU A 72 4.34 -7.43 12.21
C LEU A 72 3.61 -8.76 11.91
N HIS A 73 4.32 -9.75 11.39
CA HIS A 73 3.82 -11.10 11.17
C HIS A 73 4.03 -11.96 12.42
N ASN A 74 3.25 -13.02 12.60
CA ASN A 74 3.45 -13.96 13.70
C ASN A 74 4.50 -15.02 13.32
N PRO A 75 5.72 -14.99 13.88
CA PRO A 75 6.79 -15.90 13.48
C PRO A 75 6.50 -17.37 13.83
N LYS A 76 5.51 -17.66 14.71
CA LYS A 76 5.11 -19.03 15.04
C LYS A 76 4.28 -19.70 13.95
N THR A 77 3.56 -18.92 13.15
CA THR A 77 2.61 -19.43 12.16
C THR A 77 2.92 -18.94 10.76
N SER A 78 4.02 -18.20 10.57
CA SER A 78 4.42 -17.68 9.26
C SER A 78 5.88 -17.96 8.96
N THR A 79 6.17 -18.15 7.68
CA THR A 79 7.52 -18.28 7.12
C THR A 79 7.70 -17.18 6.09
N VAL A 80 8.78 -16.41 6.24
CA VAL A 80 9.17 -15.33 5.33
C VAL A 80 10.48 -15.71 4.66
N GLU A 81 10.51 -15.68 3.34
CA GLU A 81 11.70 -15.87 2.50
C GLU A 81 11.85 -14.67 1.56
N GLY A 82 13.07 -14.44 1.07
CA GLY A 82 13.41 -13.26 0.26
C GLY A 82 14.09 -12.18 1.10
N GLU A 83 14.20 -10.97 0.55
CA GLU A 83 14.87 -9.85 1.19
C GLU A 83 13.98 -8.61 1.19
N ILE A 84 14.05 -7.83 2.28
CA ILE A 84 13.42 -6.51 2.38
C ILE A 84 14.50 -5.52 2.79
N LEU A 85 15.07 -4.82 1.82
CA LEU A 85 16.18 -3.89 2.04
C LEU A 85 15.64 -2.48 2.22
N LEU A 86 15.82 -1.90 3.40
CA LEU A 86 15.58 -0.48 3.67
C LEU A 86 16.94 0.22 3.75
N GLU A 87 17.26 1.05 2.75
CA GLU A 87 18.59 1.68 2.59
C GLU A 87 19.74 0.67 2.72
N GLY A 88 19.58 -0.47 2.04
CA GLY A 88 20.57 -1.55 2.03
C GLY A 88 20.59 -2.43 3.29
N LYS A 89 19.82 -2.10 4.33
CA LYS A 89 19.67 -2.96 5.52
C LYS A 89 18.50 -3.93 5.34
N ASP A 90 18.78 -5.22 5.42
CA ASP A 90 17.72 -6.24 5.42
C ASP A 90 16.90 -6.22 6.70
N LEU A 91 15.58 -6.07 6.56
CA LEU A 91 14.60 -6.05 7.63
C LEU A 91 14.14 -7.46 8.02
N VAL A 92 14.26 -8.46 7.13
CA VAL A 92 13.85 -9.85 7.43
C VAL A 92 14.74 -10.46 8.52
N THR A 93 16.03 -10.13 8.49
CA THR A 93 17.04 -10.61 9.44
C THR A 93 17.32 -9.65 10.59
N ALA A 94 16.65 -8.49 10.62
CA ALA A 94 16.82 -7.50 11.69
C ALA A 94 16.31 -8.02 13.03
N SER A 95 17.03 -7.70 14.11
CA SER A 95 16.58 -8.01 15.47
C SER A 95 15.39 -7.14 15.88
N GLU A 96 14.60 -7.60 16.85
CA GLU A 96 13.44 -6.83 17.35
C GLU A 96 13.85 -5.44 17.88
N LYS A 97 15.04 -5.31 18.50
CA LYS A 97 15.57 -4.02 18.96
C LYS A 97 15.89 -3.06 17.81
N GLU A 98 16.29 -3.59 16.65
CA GLU A 98 16.52 -2.78 15.46
C GLU A 98 15.20 -2.38 14.82
N MET A 99 14.23 -3.29 14.76
CA MET A 99 12.88 -3.00 14.28
C MET A 99 12.16 -1.97 15.17
N GLU A 100 12.30 -2.05 16.49
CA GLU A 100 11.74 -1.08 17.45
C GLU A 100 12.25 0.34 17.17
N LYS A 101 13.51 0.52 16.75
CA LYS A 101 14.05 1.85 16.42
C LYS A 101 13.52 2.41 15.11
N LEU A 102 13.10 1.55 14.19
CA LEU A 102 12.60 1.91 12.87
C LEU A 102 11.10 2.22 12.91
N ARG A 103 10.31 1.34 13.54
CA ARG A 103 8.86 1.45 13.64
C ARG A 103 8.45 2.70 14.40
N GLY A 104 7.49 3.46 13.87
CA GLY A 104 6.94 4.67 14.51
C GLY A 104 7.86 5.90 14.43
N ASN A 105 9.03 5.76 13.80
CA ASN A 105 9.96 6.86 13.56
C ASN A 105 10.32 6.94 12.08
N LYS A 106 11.20 6.04 11.63
CA LYS A 106 11.67 6.01 10.24
C LYS A 106 10.66 5.37 9.30
N VAL A 107 9.95 4.36 9.79
CA VAL A 107 8.87 3.67 9.06
C VAL A 107 7.60 3.74 9.89
N ALA A 108 6.54 4.28 9.30
CA ALA A 108 5.24 4.34 9.93
C ALA A 108 4.17 3.68 9.07
N MET A 109 3.06 3.28 9.71
CA MET A 109 1.92 2.67 9.03
C MET A 109 0.62 3.35 9.45
N ILE A 110 -0.23 3.62 8.46
CA ILE A 110 -1.64 3.91 8.66
C ILE A 110 -2.38 2.60 8.42
N PHE A 111 -2.96 2.03 9.48
CA PHE A 111 -3.69 0.76 9.42
C PHE A 111 -5.11 0.95 8.87
N GLN A 112 -5.70 -0.12 8.33
CA GLN A 112 -7.04 -0.10 7.76
C GLN A 112 -8.15 0.18 8.81
N ASP A 113 -8.00 -0.29 10.05
CA ASP A 113 -9.02 -0.12 11.11
C ASP A 113 -8.50 0.70 12.32
N PRO A 114 -8.98 1.95 12.52
CA PRO A 114 -8.56 2.80 13.62
C PRO A 114 -9.04 2.34 15.00
N LEU A 115 -10.09 1.50 15.09
CA LEU A 115 -10.59 0.99 16.37
C LEU A 115 -9.59 0.07 17.05
N THR A 116 -8.81 -0.65 16.25
CA THR A 116 -7.74 -1.53 16.75
C THR A 116 -6.48 -0.76 17.12
N ALA A 117 -6.30 0.45 16.57
CA ALA A 117 -5.07 1.23 16.72
C ALA A 117 -5.02 2.11 17.99
N LEU A 118 -6.17 2.56 18.51
CA LEU A 118 -6.23 3.44 19.68
C LEU A 118 -6.72 2.69 20.93
N SER A 119 -5.88 2.67 21.97
CA SER A 119 -6.22 2.16 23.29
C SER A 119 -7.33 3.01 23.92
N PRO A 120 -8.44 2.40 24.40
CA PRO A 120 -9.54 3.14 25.03
C PRO A 120 -9.17 3.70 26.41
N TYR A 121 -8.06 3.25 27.00
CA TYR A 121 -7.61 3.62 28.34
C TYR A 121 -6.80 4.92 28.40
N TYR A 122 -6.38 5.45 27.25
CA TYR A 122 -5.54 6.63 27.17
C TYR A 122 -6.19 7.72 26.29
N THR A 123 -5.89 8.98 26.62
CA THR A 123 -6.34 10.10 25.78
C THR A 123 -5.67 10.04 24.41
N VAL A 124 -6.34 10.58 23.40
CA VAL A 124 -5.85 10.62 22.01
C VAL A 124 -4.51 11.34 21.94
N GLY A 125 -4.38 12.48 22.61
CA GLY A 125 -3.14 13.24 22.64
C GLY A 125 -1.97 12.50 23.26
N ARG A 126 -2.22 11.70 24.30
CA ARG A 126 -1.18 10.89 24.93
C ARG A 126 -0.63 9.85 23.95
N GLN A 127 -1.52 9.19 23.20
CA GLN A 127 -1.14 8.15 22.24
C GLN A 127 -0.38 8.73 21.04
N ILE A 128 -0.78 9.91 20.55
CA ILE A 128 -0.04 10.62 19.49
C ILE A 128 1.33 11.11 19.99
N ALA A 129 1.41 11.58 21.23
CA ALA A 129 2.66 12.10 21.81
C ALA A 129 3.70 11.00 22.11
N GLU A 130 3.26 9.77 22.38
CA GLU A 130 4.11 8.68 22.85
C GLU A 130 5.23 8.28 21.87
N PRO A 131 4.96 8.01 20.57
CA PRO A 131 6.01 7.75 19.59
C PRO A 131 7.01 8.90 19.50
N PHE A 132 6.52 10.14 19.48
CA PHE A 132 7.38 11.33 19.40
C PHE A 132 8.33 11.42 20.60
N MET A 133 7.83 11.23 21.82
CA MET A 133 8.68 11.19 23.02
C MET A 133 9.71 10.06 22.95
N LYS A 134 9.27 8.85 22.56
CA LYS A 134 10.11 7.65 22.50
C LYS A 134 11.29 7.83 21.55
N HIS A 135 11.07 8.45 20.39
CA HIS A 135 12.06 8.49 19.31
C HIS A 135 12.88 9.78 19.24
N THR A 136 12.37 10.88 19.79
CA THR A 136 13.08 12.18 19.78
C THR A 136 13.68 12.56 21.13
N GLY A 137 13.22 11.93 22.23
CA GLY A 137 13.58 12.34 23.59
C GLY A 137 12.89 13.62 24.06
N ALA A 138 11.90 14.12 23.31
CA ALA A 138 11.14 15.31 23.65
C ALA A 138 10.44 15.20 25.02
N SER A 139 10.34 16.33 25.70
CA SER A 139 9.59 16.44 26.95
C SER A 139 8.09 16.21 26.72
N LYS A 140 7.38 15.87 27.79
CA LYS A 140 5.90 15.74 27.75
C LYS A 140 5.20 16.99 27.22
N LYS A 141 5.76 18.18 27.48
CA LYS A 141 5.20 19.45 27.03
C LYS A 141 5.35 19.60 25.51
N GLU A 142 6.57 19.41 25.00
CA GLU A 142 6.86 19.48 23.56
C GLU A 142 6.07 18.43 22.79
N ALA A 143 5.99 17.20 23.30
CA ALA A 143 5.24 16.14 22.64
C ALA A 143 3.73 16.40 22.63
N ARG A 144 3.18 17.04 23.67
CA ARG A 144 1.78 17.49 23.67
C ARG A 144 1.55 18.59 22.64
N GLU A 145 2.45 19.57 22.54
CA GLU A 145 2.36 20.63 21.54
C GLU A 145 2.41 20.04 20.12
N ARG A 146 3.31 19.09 19.87
CA ARG A 146 3.38 18.34 18.62
C ARG A 146 2.10 17.54 18.34
N ALA A 147 1.52 16.87 19.34
CA ALA A 147 0.25 16.17 19.17
C ALA A 147 -0.90 17.13 18.78
N ILE A 148 -0.95 18.32 19.37
CA ILE A 148 -1.94 19.35 19.02
C ILE A 148 -1.71 19.86 17.58
N GLU A 149 -0.46 20.07 17.18
CA GLU A 149 -0.10 20.43 15.81
C GLU A 149 -0.60 19.37 14.82
N MET A 150 -0.31 18.09 15.08
CA MET A 150 -0.72 17.00 14.21
C MET A 150 -2.25 16.86 14.15
N LEU A 151 -2.95 16.97 15.28
CA LEU A 151 -4.42 17.01 15.31
C LEU A 151 -4.98 18.18 14.47
N THR A 152 -4.29 19.32 14.46
CA THR A 152 -4.65 20.47 13.62
C THR A 152 -4.47 20.14 12.14
N LYS A 153 -3.32 19.57 11.75
CA LYS A 153 -3.02 19.19 10.35
C LYS A 153 -4.03 18.21 9.77
N VAL A 154 -4.44 17.21 10.55
CA VAL A 154 -5.49 16.26 10.12
C VAL A 154 -6.91 16.82 10.22
N GLY A 155 -7.10 18.08 10.64
CA GLY A 155 -8.40 18.74 10.63
C GLY A 155 -9.31 18.40 11.81
N ILE A 156 -8.78 17.97 12.96
CA ILE A 156 -9.58 17.76 14.17
C ILE A 156 -10.05 19.12 14.72
N PRO A 157 -11.36 19.33 14.92
CA PRO A 157 -11.86 20.59 15.45
C PRO A 157 -11.43 20.78 16.90
N GLN A 158 -11.09 22.01 17.29
CA GLN A 158 -10.66 22.38 18.65
C GLN A 158 -9.55 21.45 19.20
N PRO A 159 -8.42 21.30 18.50
CA PRO A 159 -7.41 20.29 18.80
C PRO A 159 -6.81 20.47 20.20
N LYS A 160 -6.69 21.72 20.68
CA LYS A 160 -6.23 22.06 22.03
C LYS A 160 -7.10 21.49 23.17
N THR A 161 -8.38 21.28 22.90
CA THR A 161 -9.34 20.69 23.84
C THR A 161 -9.42 19.18 23.60
N ARG A 162 -9.58 18.76 22.33
CA ARG A 162 -9.77 17.37 21.94
C ARG A 162 -8.54 16.47 22.14
N VAL A 163 -7.36 17.05 22.34
CA VAL A 163 -6.15 16.31 22.73
C VAL A 163 -6.33 15.52 24.04
N ASP A 164 -7.22 15.98 24.93
CA ASP A 164 -7.51 15.34 26.21
C ASP A 164 -8.69 14.36 26.16
N ASP A 165 -9.37 14.25 25.02
CA ASP A 165 -10.46 13.30 24.85
C ASP A 165 -9.93 11.88 24.69
N TYR A 166 -10.75 10.93 25.09
CA TYR A 166 -10.55 9.50 24.87
C TYR A 166 -11.10 9.08 23.49
N PRO A 167 -10.62 7.96 22.91
CA PRO A 167 -11.08 7.49 21.62
C PRO A 167 -12.59 7.32 21.51
N HIS A 168 -13.27 6.88 22.57
CA HIS A 168 -14.72 6.69 22.58
C HIS A 168 -15.53 8.00 22.43
N GLN A 169 -14.91 9.16 22.68
CA GLN A 169 -15.51 10.49 22.46
C GLN A 169 -15.33 10.99 21.01
N PHE A 170 -14.49 10.33 20.20
CA PHE A 170 -14.27 10.65 18.80
C PHE A 170 -15.26 9.89 17.90
N SER A 171 -15.70 10.52 16.81
CA SER A 171 -16.37 9.82 15.71
C SER A 171 -15.41 8.87 14.98
N GLY A 172 -15.92 7.94 14.17
CA GLY A 172 -15.10 7.01 13.38
C GLY A 172 -14.03 7.74 12.54
N GLY A 173 -14.45 8.75 11.76
CA GLY A 173 -13.53 9.57 10.96
C GLY A 173 -12.57 10.41 11.80
N MET A 174 -12.95 10.85 13.01
CA MET A 174 -11.99 11.50 13.93
C MET A 174 -10.94 10.52 14.46
N ARG A 175 -11.30 9.26 14.75
CA ARG A 175 -10.35 8.22 15.17
C ARG A 175 -9.36 7.89 14.07
N GLN A 176 -9.84 7.75 12.83
CA GLN A 176 -8.98 7.54 11.66
C GLN A 176 -7.98 8.69 11.49
N ARG A 177 -8.45 9.93 11.60
CA ARG A 177 -7.57 11.11 11.57
C ARG A 177 -6.56 11.14 12.72
N ALA A 178 -6.95 10.76 13.93
CA ALA A 178 -6.03 10.65 15.06
C ALA A 178 -4.95 9.57 14.84
N MET A 179 -5.32 8.43 14.24
CA MET A 179 -4.36 7.40 13.84
C MET A 179 -3.39 7.89 12.76
N ILE A 180 -3.87 8.64 11.76
CA ILE A 180 -3.00 9.28 10.76
C ILE A 180 -2.04 10.26 11.44
N ALA A 181 -2.54 11.12 12.34
CA ALA A 181 -1.72 12.04 13.12
C ALA A 181 -0.64 11.31 13.93
N MET A 182 -0.97 10.16 14.53
CA MET A 182 -0.02 9.32 15.27
C MET A 182 1.06 8.72 14.35
N ALA A 183 0.70 8.25 13.15
CA ALA A 183 1.66 7.71 12.19
C ALA A 183 2.63 8.77 11.65
N LEU A 184 2.15 10.01 11.49
CA LEU A 184 2.91 11.13 10.91
C LEU A 184 3.69 11.95 11.94
N VAL A 185 3.50 11.71 13.25
CA VAL A 185 4.03 12.60 14.31
C VAL A 185 5.55 12.76 14.28
N CYS A 186 6.27 11.73 13.83
CA CYS A 186 7.73 11.68 13.73
C CYS A 186 8.27 12.00 12.32
N ASP A 187 7.43 12.45 11.38
CA ASP A 187 7.81 12.74 9.98
C ASP A 187 8.58 11.56 9.33
N PRO A 188 7.90 10.42 9.10
CA PRO A 188 8.56 9.17 8.70
C PRO A 188 9.16 9.22 7.30
N ASP A 189 10.33 8.62 7.14
CA ASP A 189 11.01 8.50 5.83
C ASP A 189 10.27 7.50 4.91
N LEU A 190 9.66 6.45 5.46
CA LEU A 190 8.75 5.51 4.77
C LEU A 190 7.36 5.55 5.41
N LEU A 191 6.34 5.86 4.63
CA LEU A 191 4.94 5.73 5.06
C LEU A 191 4.25 4.62 4.29
N ILE A 192 3.69 3.65 5.00
CA ILE A 192 2.81 2.63 4.44
C ILE A 192 1.37 2.99 4.79
N ALA A 193 0.56 3.31 3.79
CA ALA A 193 -0.83 3.70 3.97
C ALA A 193 -1.76 2.62 3.42
N ASP A 194 -2.36 1.81 4.29
CA ASP A 194 -3.26 0.71 3.91
C ASP A 194 -4.72 1.13 4.05
N GLU A 195 -5.36 1.45 2.92
CA GLU A 195 -6.73 1.97 2.84
C GLU A 195 -7.00 3.19 3.75
N PRO A 196 -6.14 4.23 3.69
CA PRO A 196 -6.13 5.31 4.68
C PRO A 196 -7.36 6.23 4.64
N THR A 197 -8.26 6.09 3.66
CA THR A 197 -9.39 6.99 3.43
C THR A 197 -10.77 6.32 3.43
N THR A 198 -10.85 5.00 3.62
CA THR A 198 -12.11 4.23 3.41
C THR A 198 -13.29 4.67 4.29
N ALA A 199 -13.05 5.20 5.50
CA ALA A 199 -14.11 5.65 6.41
C ALA A 199 -14.18 7.18 6.57
N LEU A 200 -13.67 7.94 5.58
CA LEU A 200 -13.69 9.40 5.56
C LEU A 200 -14.69 9.92 4.52
N ASP A 201 -15.30 11.08 4.79
CA ASP A 201 -16.06 11.82 3.78
C ASP A 201 -15.12 12.41 2.71
N VAL A 202 -15.68 12.75 1.54
CA VAL A 202 -14.90 13.22 0.37
C VAL A 202 -14.05 14.45 0.68
N THR A 203 -14.52 15.36 1.55
CA THR A 203 -13.78 16.58 1.89
C THR A 203 -12.58 16.26 2.75
N VAL A 204 -12.77 15.44 3.79
CA VAL A 204 -11.69 15.00 4.67
C VAL A 204 -10.72 14.07 3.95
N GLN A 205 -11.20 13.20 3.07
CA GLN A 205 -10.37 12.38 2.22
C GLN A 205 -9.39 13.24 1.40
N ALA A 206 -9.87 14.28 0.71
CA ALA A 206 -9.01 15.19 -0.05
C ALA A 206 -7.94 15.84 0.86
N GLN A 207 -8.33 16.33 2.02
CA GLN A 207 -7.39 16.91 2.99
C GLN A 207 -6.30 15.92 3.45
N ILE A 208 -6.67 14.65 3.67
CA ILE A 208 -5.68 13.62 4.04
C ILE A 208 -4.75 13.33 2.88
N LEU A 209 -5.25 13.22 1.65
CA LEU A 209 -4.42 13.00 0.46
C LEU A 209 -3.43 14.17 0.26
N ASP A 210 -3.87 15.41 0.44
CA ASP A 210 -3.01 16.59 0.40
C ASP A 210 -1.91 16.52 1.47
N LEU A 211 -2.25 16.14 2.71
CA LEU A 211 -1.26 15.97 3.78
C LEU A 211 -0.21 14.89 3.44
N LEU A 212 -0.61 13.80 2.79
CA LEU A 212 0.33 12.77 2.36
C LEU A 212 1.23 13.24 1.21
N LYS A 213 0.69 14.04 0.29
CA LYS A 213 1.47 14.69 -0.78
C LYS A 213 2.47 15.70 -0.20
N ASP A 214 2.06 16.50 0.78
CA ASP A 214 2.94 17.44 1.48
C ASP A 214 4.07 16.69 2.17
N LEU A 215 3.79 15.56 2.83
CA LEU A 215 4.81 14.71 3.44
C LEU A 215 5.86 14.25 2.41
N GLN A 216 5.40 13.77 1.25
CA GLN A 216 6.28 13.36 0.15
C GLN A 216 7.14 14.53 -0.37
N GLN A 217 6.51 15.69 -0.63
CA GLN A 217 7.15 16.83 -1.29
C GLN A 217 8.08 17.61 -0.36
N GLU A 218 7.71 17.79 0.90
CA GLU A 218 8.47 18.58 1.88
C GLU A 218 9.60 17.76 2.51
N PHE A 219 9.34 16.49 2.87
CA PHE A 219 10.30 15.67 3.62
C PHE A 219 11.00 14.59 2.78
N GLY A 220 10.63 14.45 1.49
CA GLY A 220 11.19 13.42 0.61
C GLY A 220 10.82 11.99 1.04
N SER A 221 9.71 11.84 1.76
CA SER A 221 9.22 10.54 2.23
C SER A 221 8.82 9.65 1.06
N ALA A 222 9.21 8.38 1.13
CA ALA A 222 8.69 7.35 0.25
C ALA A 222 7.34 6.88 0.77
N ILE A 223 6.38 6.65 -0.12
CA ILE A 223 5.03 6.23 0.26
C ILE A 223 4.65 4.93 -0.45
N ILE A 224 4.17 3.95 0.30
CA ILE A 224 3.42 2.81 -0.25
C ILE A 224 1.95 3.09 0.02
N PHE A 225 1.19 3.32 -1.04
CA PHE A 225 -0.22 3.67 -0.95
C PHE A 225 -1.09 2.52 -1.47
N ILE A 226 -1.91 1.96 -0.58
CA ILE A 226 -2.83 0.88 -0.92
C ILE A 226 -4.26 1.37 -0.83
N THR A 227 -4.98 1.15 -1.91
CA THR A 227 -6.43 1.38 -1.97
C THR A 227 -7.02 0.49 -3.07
N HIS A 228 -8.33 0.34 -3.00
CA HIS A 228 -9.12 -0.23 -4.08
C HIS A 228 -9.67 0.85 -5.03
N ASP A 229 -9.53 2.14 -4.69
CA ASP A 229 -9.95 3.28 -5.52
C ASP A 229 -8.84 3.70 -6.51
N LEU A 230 -8.99 3.34 -7.79
CA LEU A 230 -8.03 3.70 -8.82
C LEU A 230 -8.04 5.20 -9.16
N GLY A 231 -9.12 5.92 -8.85
CA GLY A 231 -9.18 7.38 -8.99
C GLY A 231 -8.23 8.06 -8.02
N VAL A 232 -8.23 7.64 -6.75
CA VAL A 232 -7.27 8.12 -5.75
C VAL A 232 -5.84 7.74 -6.12
N ILE A 233 -5.61 6.50 -6.59
CA ILE A 233 -4.28 6.07 -7.07
C ILE A 233 -3.78 6.96 -8.20
N SER A 234 -4.64 7.34 -9.15
CA SER A 234 -4.25 8.14 -10.31
C SER A 234 -3.72 9.53 -9.95
N ASP A 235 -4.13 10.05 -8.78
CA ASP A 235 -3.76 11.37 -8.27
C ASP A 235 -2.61 11.31 -7.25
N MET A 236 -2.45 10.18 -6.54
CA MET A 236 -1.49 10.02 -5.45
C MET A 236 -0.20 9.30 -5.86
N ALA A 237 -0.28 8.31 -6.74
CA ALA A 237 0.85 7.43 -7.03
C ALA A 237 1.69 7.91 -8.21
N ASP A 238 3.00 7.65 -8.14
CA ASP A 238 3.94 7.77 -9.25
C ASP A 238 3.93 6.51 -10.11
N ASP A 239 4.09 5.38 -9.43
CA ASP A 239 4.18 4.04 -10.01
C ASP A 239 3.04 3.17 -9.46
N LEU A 240 2.62 2.19 -10.26
CA LEU A 240 1.52 1.29 -9.91
C LEU A 240 1.96 -0.16 -10.02
N LEU A 241 1.70 -0.92 -8.96
CA LEU A 241 1.87 -2.37 -8.88
C LEU A 241 0.50 -3.04 -8.72
N VAL A 242 0.08 -3.79 -9.73
CA VAL A 242 -1.14 -4.58 -9.69
C VAL A 242 -0.81 -5.95 -9.14
N MET A 243 -1.42 -6.32 -8.01
CA MET A 243 -1.25 -7.61 -7.36
C MET A 243 -2.47 -8.52 -7.57
N TYR A 244 -2.20 -9.80 -7.80
CA TYR A 244 -3.21 -10.85 -7.86
C TYR A 244 -2.66 -12.14 -7.25
N SER A 245 -3.41 -12.77 -6.34
CA SER A 245 -3.08 -14.06 -5.73
C SER A 245 -1.65 -14.13 -5.15
N GLY A 246 -1.20 -13.09 -4.44
CA GLY A 246 0.11 -13.04 -3.80
C GLY A 246 1.27 -12.64 -4.72
N ARG A 247 0.99 -12.22 -5.96
CA ARG A 247 1.99 -11.93 -7.00
C ARG A 247 1.74 -10.60 -7.68
N ALA A 248 2.80 -9.94 -8.13
CA ALA A 248 2.69 -8.83 -9.07
C ALA A 248 2.35 -9.36 -10.47
N VAL A 249 1.27 -8.84 -11.06
CA VAL A 249 0.83 -9.22 -12.41
C VAL A 249 1.06 -8.12 -13.44
N GLU A 250 1.14 -6.86 -13.00
CA GLU A 250 1.47 -5.73 -13.86
C GLU A 250 2.14 -4.62 -13.06
N ARG A 251 3.10 -3.94 -13.68
CA ARG A 251 3.78 -2.77 -13.10
C ARG A 251 4.16 -1.74 -14.16
N GLY A 252 4.27 -0.49 -13.75
CA GLY A 252 4.73 0.64 -14.57
C GLY A 252 4.31 1.97 -13.96
N GLY A 253 4.56 3.07 -14.67
CA GLY A 253 4.08 4.38 -14.23
C GLY A 253 2.55 4.41 -14.15
N VAL A 254 1.99 5.11 -13.16
CA VAL A 254 0.53 5.09 -12.90
C VAL A 254 -0.29 5.41 -14.15
N ARG A 255 0.15 6.42 -14.93
CA ARG A 255 -0.54 6.86 -16.15
C ARG A 255 -0.49 5.79 -17.24
N GLU A 256 0.61 5.06 -17.32
CA GLU A 256 0.78 4.01 -18.32
C GLU A 256 -0.10 2.81 -18.01
N VAL A 257 -0.13 2.36 -16.75
CA VAL A 257 -0.93 1.20 -16.33
C VAL A 257 -2.42 1.50 -16.39
N LEU A 258 -2.84 2.73 -16.03
CA LEU A 258 -4.26 3.10 -16.08
C LEU A 258 -4.77 3.39 -17.50
N ARG A 259 -3.94 3.92 -18.41
CA ARG A 259 -4.35 4.27 -19.79
C ARG A 259 -4.13 3.16 -20.80
N GLU A 260 -3.06 2.40 -20.63
CA GLU A 260 -2.64 1.31 -21.52
C GLU A 260 -2.26 0.06 -20.71
N PRO A 261 -3.21 -0.49 -19.94
CA PRO A 261 -3.02 -1.73 -19.19
C PRO A 261 -2.70 -2.89 -20.14
N ARG A 262 -1.84 -3.81 -19.70
CA ARG A 262 -1.31 -4.93 -20.49
C ARG A 262 -1.76 -6.29 -19.98
N HIS A 263 -2.28 -6.38 -18.76
CA HIS A 263 -2.74 -7.64 -18.17
C HIS A 263 -4.28 -7.74 -18.20
N PRO A 264 -4.87 -8.88 -18.62
CA PRO A 264 -6.32 -9.08 -18.62
C PRO A 264 -7.02 -8.85 -17.27
N TYR A 265 -6.34 -9.16 -16.18
CA TYR A 265 -6.82 -8.80 -14.83
C TYR A 265 -6.97 -7.29 -14.64
N THR A 266 -5.96 -6.50 -15.02
CA THR A 266 -5.99 -5.04 -14.94
C THR A 266 -7.10 -4.46 -15.81
N TRP A 267 -7.34 -5.04 -16.99
CA TRP A 267 -8.50 -4.70 -17.83
C TRP A 267 -9.82 -4.93 -17.08
N GLY A 268 -9.93 -6.07 -16.40
CA GLY A 268 -11.09 -6.40 -15.57
C GLY A 268 -11.29 -5.41 -14.43
N LEU A 269 -10.23 -5.04 -13.71
CA LEU A 269 -10.28 -4.06 -12.62
C LEU A 269 -10.80 -2.71 -13.13
N LEU A 270 -10.23 -2.20 -14.21
CA LEU A 270 -10.63 -0.92 -14.81
C LEU A 270 -12.07 -0.95 -15.35
N SER A 271 -12.47 -2.07 -15.96
CA SER A 271 -13.83 -2.24 -16.50
C SER A 271 -14.91 -2.40 -15.43
N SER A 272 -14.52 -2.78 -14.20
CA SER A 272 -15.43 -2.98 -13.07
C SER A 272 -15.78 -1.67 -12.36
N MET A 273 -15.08 -0.57 -12.67
CA MET A 273 -15.31 0.71 -12.00
C MET A 273 -16.49 1.49 -12.59
N PRO A 274 -17.32 2.14 -11.75
CA PRO A 274 -18.38 3.01 -12.22
C PRO A 274 -17.81 4.26 -12.91
N ARG A 275 -18.46 4.70 -14.00
CA ARG A 275 -18.03 5.88 -14.76
C ARG A 275 -18.80 7.13 -14.33
N LEU A 276 -18.08 8.23 -14.13
CA LEU A 276 -18.67 9.55 -13.96
C LEU A 276 -19.30 9.99 -15.30
N GLY A 277 -20.63 9.96 -15.40
CA GLY A 277 -21.39 10.29 -16.62
C GLY A 277 -21.97 9.07 -17.37
N GLY A 278 -21.69 7.84 -16.91
CA GLY A 278 -22.37 6.64 -17.41
C GLY A 278 -23.82 6.58 -16.96
N SER A 279 -24.66 5.85 -17.71
CA SER A 279 -26.05 5.62 -17.29
C SER A 279 -26.09 4.78 -16.02
N THR A 280 -26.80 5.24 -14.99
CA THR A 280 -26.99 4.50 -13.73
C THR A 280 -27.75 3.19 -13.89
N SER A 281 -28.39 2.97 -15.04
CA SER A 281 -29.12 1.74 -15.37
C SER A 281 -28.27 0.68 -16.07
N GLN A 282 -27.02 1.00 -16.47
CA GLN A 282 -26.14 0.01 -17.06
C GLN A 282 -25.53 -0.90 -15.98
N PRO A 283 -25.63 -2.23 -16.12
CA PRO A 283 -24.97 -3.15 -15.20
C PRO A 283 -23.46 -2.97 -15.23
N LEU A 284 -22.82 -2.97 -14.06
CA LEU A 284 -21.37 -3.05 -13.95
C LEU A 284 -20.89 -4.39 -14.54
N THR A 285 -19.70 -4.38 -15.14
CA THR A 285 -19.09 -5.60 -15.69
C THR A 285 -18.07 -6.16 -14.69
N PRO A 286 -18.44 -7.14 -13.85
CA PRO A 286 -17.51 -7.71 -12.88
C PRO A 286 -16.48 -8.60 -13.57
N ILE A 287 -15.35 -8.82 -12.89
CA ILE A 287 -14.41 -9.87 -13.28
C ILE A 287 -15.06 -11.23 -13.01
N PRO A 288 -15.21 -12.13 -14.02
CA PRO A 288 -15.90 -13.40 -13.86
C PRO A 288 -15.27 -14.29 -12.78
N GLY A 289 -16.12 -15.09 -12.11
CA GLY A 289 -15.69 -16.07 -11.11
C GLY A 289 -15.15 -15.46 -9.81
N SER A 290 -14.68 -16.32 -8.91
CA SER A 290 -14.14 -15.93 -7.59
C SER A 290 -12.61 -15.99 -7.58
N PRO A 291 -11.92 -15.16 -6.77
CA PRO A 291 -10.48 -15.30 -6.55
C PRO A 291 -10.11 -16.74 -6.14
N PRO A 292 -8.96 -17.26 -6.61
CA PRO A 292 -8.53 -18.61 -6.26
C PRO A 292 -8.17 -18.72 -4.78
N SER A 293 -8.29 -19.94 -4.25
CA SER A 293 -7.77 -20.25 -2.93
C SER A 293 -6.24 -20.14 -2.92
N LEU A 294 -5.70 -19.45 -1.91
CA LEU A 294 -4.26 -19.34 -1.69
C LEU A 294 -3.65 -20.60 -1.03
N LEU A 295 -4.49 -21.55 -0.58
CA LEU A 295 -4.04 -22.88 -0.14
C LEU A 295 -3.59 -23.71 -1.35
N ASN A 296 -4.39 -23.70 -2.41
CA ASN A 296 -4.17 -24.47 -3.64
C ASN A 296 -4.27 -23.53 -4.86
N PRO A 297 -3.28 -22.63 -5.06
CA PRO A 297 -3.31 -21.72 -6.18
C PRO A 297 -3.20 -22.49 -7.51
N PRO A 298 -3.88 -22.05 -8.58
CA PRO A 298 -3.79 -22.65 -9.90
C PRO A 298 -2.34 -22.73 -10.40
N SER A 299 -2.04 -23.76 -11.19
CA SER A 299 -0.78 -23.87 -11.92
C SER A 299 -0.68 -22.80 -13.02
N GLY A 300 0.53 -22.59 -13.54
CA GLY A 300 0.77 -21.58 -14.56
C GLY A 300 0.43 -20.15 -14.12
N CYS A 301 -0.31 -19.42 -14.94
CA CYS A 301 -0.83 -18.09 -14.61
C CYS A 301 -1.98 -18.20 -13.58
N PRO A 302 -1.88 -17.60 -12.37
CA PRO A 302 -2.93 -17.71 -11.35
C PRO A 302 -4.30 -17.17 -11.81
N PHE A 303 -4.32 -16.24 -12.77
CA PHE A 303 -5.55 -15.64 -13.29
C PHE A 303 -6.19 -16.46 -14.43
N HIS A 304 -5.54 -17.50 -14.97
CA HIS A 304 -6.08 -18.25 -16.12
C HIS A 304 -7.50 -18.81 -15.91
N PRO A 305 -7.95 -19.25 -14.71
CA PRO A 305 -9.31 -19.76 -14.54
C PRO A 305 -10.40 -18.69 -14.71
N ARG A 306 -10.05 -17.41 -14.59
CA ARG A 306 -10.96 -16.26 -14.73
C ARG A 306 -10.70 -15.43 -15.98
N CYS A 307 -9.62 -15.74 -16.71
CA CYS A 307 -9.20 -14.99 -17.88
C CYS A 307 -10.01 -15.41 -19.11
N THR A 308 -10.71 -14.45 -19.73
CA THR A 308 -11.51 -14.69 -20.95
C THR A 308 -10.66 -14.75 -22.23
N PHE A 309 -9.34 -14.63 -22.13
CA PHE A 309 -8.41 -14.54 -23.25
C PHE A 309 -7.41 -15.70 -23.30
N THR A 310 -7.63 -16.77 -22.53
CA THR A 310 -6.77 -17.96 -22.58
C THR A 310 -6.74 -18.61 -23.96
N GLY A 311 -7.85 -18.57 -24.70
CA GLY A 311 -7.92 -19.10 -26.07
C GLY A 311 -7.11 -18.33 -27.12
N GLU A 312 -6.66 -17.11 -26.80
CA GLU A 312 -5.78 -16.32 -27.68
C GLU A 312 -4.30 -16.69 -27.47
N VAL A 313 -3.98 -17.46 -26.42
CA VAL A 313 -2.62 -17.95 -26.14
C VAL A 313 -2.45 -19.34 -26.75
N PRO A 314 -1.38 -19.59 -27.53
CA PRO A 314 -1.14 -20.91 -28.09
C PRO A 314 -0.94 -22.00 -27.03
N GLY A 315 -1.62 -23.13 -27.18
CA GLY A 315 -1.48 -24.32 -26.33
C GLY A 315 -2.07 -24.13 -24.93
N ASP A 316 -1.47 -24.79 -23.94
CA ASP A 316 -1.90 -24.80 -22.54
C ASP A 316 -1.00 -23.94 -21.63
N ARG A 317 -0.18 -23.05 -22.21
CA ARG A 317 0.83 -22.26 -21.48
C ARG A 317 0.24 -21.49 -20.29
N CYS A 318 -1.00 -21.01 -20.40
CA CYS A 318 -1.67 -20.31 -19.31
C CYS A 318 -1.90 -21.19 -18.06
N SER A 319 -2.16 -22.49 -18.23
CA SER A 319 -2.37 -23.41 -17.11
C SER A 319 -1.10 -24.16 -16.71
N THR A 320 -0.09 -24.26 -17.57
CA THR A 320 1.14 -25.02 -17.29
C THR A 320 2.34 -24.16 -16.93
N GLU A 321 2.50 -22.99 -17.54
CA GLU A 321 3.68 -22.13 -17.42
C GLU A 321 3.36 -20.82 -16.69
N ARG A 322 4.21 -20.45 -15.73
CA ARG A 322 4.11 -19.16 -15.04
C ARG A 322 4.69 -18.06 -15.94
N PRO A 323 3.90 -17.04 -16.34
CA PRO A 323 4.44 -15.94 -17.13
C PRO A 323 5.39 -15.09 -16.26
N PRO A 324 6.59 -14.73 -16.76
CA PRO A 324 7.53 -13.90 -16.01
C PRO A 324 7.09 -12.43 -16.01
N LEU A 325 7.41 -11.70 -14.94
CA LEU A 325 7.30 -10.24 -14.90
C LEU A 325 8.65 -9.62 -15.30
N GLY A 326 8.74 -9.05 -16.49
CA GLY A 326 9.96 -8.40 -16.99
C GLY A 326 10.33 -7.12 -16.21
N ALA A 327 11.56 -6.62 -16.41
CA ALA A 327 12.06 -5.35 -15.85
C ALA A 327 11.23 -4.13 -16.30
N GLY A 328 11.18 -3.07 -15.48
CA GLY A 328 10.43 -1.84 -15.81
C GLY A 328 8.94 -2.10 -16.05
N ARG A 329 8.33 -1.40 -17.02
CA ARG A 329 6.93 -1.58 -17.41
C ARG A 329 6.68 -2.97 -17.98
N ALA A 330 5.97 -3.80 -17.25
CA ALA A 330 5.76 -5.20 -17.62
C ALA A 330 4.43 -5.74 -17.11
N ALA A 331 3.93 -6.76 -17.80
CA ALA A 331 2.80 -7.57 -17.34
C ALA A 331 3.16 -9.05 -17.46
N ALA A 332 2.90 -9.80 -16.39
CA ALA A 332 3.10 -11.24 -16.33
C ALA A 332 1.98 -11.96 -17.10
N CYS A 333 2.04 -11.92 -18.44
CA CYS A 333 1.02 -12.50 -19.31
C CYS A 333 1.64 -13.04 -20.61
N HIS A 334 1.20 -14.24 -21.01
CA HIS A 334 1.66 -14.96 -22.21
C HIS A 334 1.18 -14.35 -23.54
N LEU A 335 0.19 -13.46 -23.54
CA LEU A 335 -0.19 -12.73 -24.75
C LEU A 335 1.01 -11.90 -25.26
N THR A 336 1.20 -11.89 -26.58
CA THR A 336 2.22 -11.05 -27.21
C THR A 336 1.89 -9.56 -27.04
N ALA A 337 2.88 -8.68 -27.23
CA ALA A 337 2.65 -7.24 -27.17
C ALA A 337 1.57 -6.78 -28.18
N GLU A 338 1.61 -7.33 -29.40
CA GLU A 338 0.63 -7.06 -30.46
C GLU A 338 -0.77 -7.55 -30.07
N GLN A 339 -0.91 -8.79 -29.57
CA GLN A 339 -2.19 -9.30 -29.10
C GLN A 339 -2.78 -8.44 -27.98
N LYS A 340 -1.96 -8.05 -27.00
CA LYS A 340 -2.37 -7.15 -25.91
C LYS A 340 -2.89 -5.82 -26.45
N GLN A 341 -2.19 -5.21 -27.39
CA GLN A 341 -2.56 -3.93 -27.98
C GLN A 341 -3.86 -4.04 -28.79
N THR A 342 -3.98 -5.02 -29.68
CA THR A 342 -5.18 -5.24 -30.49
C THR A 342 -6.40 -5.52 -29.62
N ILE A 343 -6.29 -6.46 -28.67
CA ILE A 343 -7.39 -6.77 -27.74
C ILE A 343 -7.78 -5.54 -26.92
N PHE A 344 -6.79 -4.78 -26.43
CA PHE A 344 -7.07 -3.58 -25.67
C PHE A 344 -7.84 -2.56 -26.49
N ILE A 345 -7.38 -2.21 -27.69
CA ILE A 345 -8.02 -1.21 -28.56
C ILE A 345 -9.42 -1.66 -28.99
N ASP A 346 -9.58 -2.92 -29.39
CA ASP A 346 -10.82 -3.39 -30.01
C ASP A 346 -11.89 -3.81 -29.00
N LYS A 347 -11.47 -4.45 -27.88
CA LYS A 347 -12.41 -5.10 -26.95
C LYS A 347 -12.53 -4.38 -25.60
N ILE A 348 -11.47 -3.70 -25.13
CA ILE A 348 -11.41 -3.14 -23.76
C ILE A 348 -11.58 -1.62 -23.74
N GLN A 349 -10.79 -0.88 -24.51
CA GLN A 349 -10.79 0.59 -24.54
C GLN A 349 -12.17 1.19 -24.84
N PRO A 350 -13.02 0.63 -25.73
CA PRO A 350 -14.37 1.14 -25.93
C PRO A 350 -15.25 1.01 -24.68
N ARG A 351 -14.90 0.11 -23.76
CA ARG A 351 -15.53 -0.06 -22.45
C ARG A 351 -14.83 0.73 -21.34
N LEU A 352 -13.83 1.55 -21.66
CA LEU A 352 -13.20 2.47 -20.70
C LEU A 352 -13.49 3.94 -21.03
N ARG A 353 -13.92 4.25 -22.26
CA ARG A 353 -14.25 5.60 -22.72
C ARG A 353 -15.64 6.07 -22.31
#